data_AF-A0A418FLC4-F1
#
_entry.id   AF-A0A418FLC4-F1
#
_cell.length_a   1.000
_cell.length_b   1.000
_cell.length_c   1.000
_cell.angle_alpha   90.00
_cell.angle_beta   90.00
_cell.angle_gamma   90.00
#
_symmetry.space_group_name_H-M   'P 1'
#
loop_
_entity.id
_entity.type
_entity.pdbx_description
1 polymer ?
#
loop_
_entity_poly.entity_id
_entity_poly.type
_entity_poly.pdbx_seq_one_letter_code
_entity_poly.pdbx_strand_id
1 'polypeptide(L)'
;MQRCKELGELRESIHALLQSEDNQGEQHLHAGSSVCAAVEACLSHGLKRVSSTETVSLWGLLQWTNMSQLERHHVWKQRQEHVHAKEQSKDWYLDMFKEELQQISSLKVNTSSTIDNQTDDSVNPLTPGLNASIRIVNSLLHVTTPQGRVRAWIRHCCNTHLLSSCLAGIDSVMHPHNQAALSTYFAPGALCCDVDMREIFVGLTSTLDRLQFGFTIDVCI
;
A
#
# COMPACT_ATOMS: atom_id res chain seq x y z
N MET A 1 -1.61 -6.79 -25.52
CA MET A 1 -1.97 -7.15 -24.14
C MET A 1 -2.73 -8.46 -24.13
N GLN A 2 -2.14 -9.50 -23.54
CA GLN A 2 -2.88 -10.72 -23.22
C GLN A 2 -3.93 -10.32 -22.16
N ARG A 3 -5.22 -10.53 -22.43
CA ARG A 3 -6.29 -10.16 -21.50
C ARG A 3 -6.12 -11.00 -20.23
N CYS A 4 -5.66 -10.39 -19.14
CA CYS A 4 -5.71 -11.01 -17.81
C CYS A 4 -7.20 -11.20 -17.45
N LYS A 5 -7.58 -12.45 -17.24
CA LYS A 5 -8.98 -12.83 -17.02
C LYS A 5 -9.48 -12.24 -15.70
N GLU A 6 -8.63 -12.27 -14.68
CA GLU A 6 -8.89 -11.81 -13.32
C GLU A 6 -9.21 -10.31 -13.29
N LEU A 7 -8.49 -9.49 -14.07
CA LEU A 7 -8.81 -8.07 -14.23
C LEU A 7 -10.18 -7.85 -14.90
N GLY A 8 -10.54 -8.69 -15.86
CA GLY A 8 -11.86 -8.67 -16.49
C GLY A 8 -12.97 -8.99 -15.49
N GLU A 9 -12.80 -10.07 -14.72
CA GLU A 9 -13.75 -10.50 -13.68
C GLU A 9 -13.91 -9.46 -12.57
N LEU A 10 -12.82 -8.79 -12.17
CA LEU A 10 -12.87 -7.69 -11.21
C LEU A 10 -13.67 -6.51 -11.75
N ARG A 11 -13.41 -6.10 -13.00
CA ARG A 11 -14.15 -5.01 -13.64
C ARG A 11 -15.64 -5.31 -13.73
N GLU A 12 -16.01 -6.52 -14.14
CA GLU A 12 -17.40 -6.96 -14.23
C GLU A 12 -18.07 -6.98 -12.84
N SER A 13 -17.37 -7.48 -11.82
CA SER A 13 -17.86 -7.49 -10.44
C SER A 13 -18.10 -6.08 -9.89
N ILE A 14 -17.20 -5.13 -10.18
CA ILE A 14 -17.37 -3.72 -9.80
C ILE A 14 -18.59 -3.10 -10.50
N HIS A 15 -18.75 -3.35 -11.80
CA HIS A 15 -19.92 -2.85 -12.53
C HIS A 15 -21.23 -3.41 -11.97
N ALA A 16 -21.27 -4.70 -11.65
CA ALA A 16 -22.44 -5.33 -11.02
C ALA A 16 -22.73 -4.72 -9.64
N LEU A 17 -21.69 -4.44 -8.85
CA LEU A 17 -21.83 -3.77 -7.55
C LEU A 17 -22.42 -2.36 -7.68
N LEU A 18 -21.89 -1.55 -8.59
CA LEU A 18 -22.39 -0.19 -8.83
C LEU A 18 -23.84 -0.17 -9.34
N GLN A 19 -24.25 -1.18 -10.11
CA GLN A 19 -25.64 -1.34 -10.53
C GLN A 19 -26.57 -1.84 -9.41
N SER A 20 -26.01 -2.47 -8.37
CA SER A 20 -26.76 -3.00 -7.24
C SER A 20 -27.02 -1.99 -6.14
N GLU A 21 -26.35 -0.82 -6.12
CA GLU A 21 -26.63 0.26 -5.15
C GLU A 21 -28.08 0.76 -5.23
N ASP A 22 -28.72 0.63 -6.38
CA ASP A 22 -30.13 1.00 -6.58
C ASP A 22 -31.14 -0.06 -6.05
N ASN A 23 -30.68 -1.27 -5.70
CA ASN A 23 -31.52 -2.40 -5.30
C ASN A 23 -31.23 -2.90 -3.86
N GLN A 24 -32.26 -3.42 -3.19
CA GLN A 24 -32.28 -3.76 -1.76
C GLN A 24 -31.07 -4.60 -1.27
N GLY A 25 -30.64 -4.34 -0.03
CA GLY A 25 -29.30 -4.64 0.53
C GLY A 25 -28.75 -6.08 0.48
N GLU A 26 -29.54 -7.11 0.24
CA GLU A 26 -29.03 -8.49 0.05
C GLU A 26 -28.25 -8.64 -1.26
N GLN A 27 -28.71 -8.02 -2.34
CA GLN A 27 -28.01 -8.06 -3.64
C GLN A 27 -26.68 -7.30 -3.57
N HIS A 28 -26.65 -6.18 -2.84
CA HIS A 28 -25.45 -5.39 -2.59
C HIS A 28 -24.39 -6.17 -1.78
N LEU A 29 -24.81 -6.96 -0.78
CA LEU A 29 -23.92 -7.84 0.00
C LEU A 29 -23.30 -8.96 -0.85
N HIS A 30 -24.09 -9.59 -1.72
CA HIS A 30 -23.61 -10.61 -2.64
C HIS A 30 -22.63 -10.04 -3.68
N ALA A 31 -22.97 -8.89 -4.28
CA ALA A 31 -22.08 -8.19 -5.21
C ALA A 31 -20.77 -7.77 -4.54
N GLY A 32 -20.83 -7.27 -3.30
CA GLY A 32 -19.66 -6.91 -2.52
C GLY A 32 -18.75 -8.12 -2.21
N SER A 33 -19.36 -9.28 -1.92
CA SER A 33 -18.61 -10.52 -1.72
C SER A 33 -17.93 -11.01 -3.01
N SER A 34 -18.62 -10.90 -4.15
CA SER A 34 -18.05 -11.22 -5.47
C SER A 34 -16.85 -10.35 -5.80
N VAL A 35 -16.95 -9.04 -5.54
CA VAL A 35 -15.83 -8.10 -5.70
C VAL A 35 -14.65 -8.51 -4.82
N CYS A 36 -14.86 -8.83 -3.55
CA CYS A 36 -13.78 -9.26 -2.66
C CYS A 36 -13.07 -10.53 -3.18
N ALA A 37 -13.84 -11.49 -3.72
CA ALA A 37 -13.28 -12.70 -4.33
C ALA A 37 -12.48 -12.39 -5.60
N ALA A 38 -12.94 -11.46 -6.44
CA ALA A 38 -12.21 -11.02 -7.62
C ALA A 38 -10.90 -10.29 -7.25
N VAL A 39 -10.91 -9.49 -6.19
CA VAL A 39 -9.68 -8.87 -5.63
C VAL A 39 -8.70 -9.94 -5.15
N GLU A 40 -9.16 -10.96 -4.42
CA GLU A 40 -8.33 -12.10 -4.00
C GLU A 40 -7.71 -12.84 -5.20
N ALA A 41 -8.49 -13.05 -6.27
CA ALA A 41 -8.03 -13.69 -7.49
C ALA A 41 -6.95 -12.85 -8.20
N CYS A 42 -7.13 -11.53 -8.31
CA CYS A 42 -6.12 -10.63 -8.87
C CYS A 42 -4.80 -10.67 -8.08
N LEU A 43 -4.88 -10.65 -6.75
CA LEU A 43 -3.69 -10.72 -5.88
C LEU A 43 -2.98 -12.08 -5.94
N SER A 44 -3.74 -13.14 -6.21
CA SER A 44 -3.22 -14.51 -6.30
C SER A 44 -2.75 -14.87 -7.71
N HIS A 45 -3.01 -14.03 -8.71
CA HIS A 45 -2.72 -14.32 -10.11
C HIS A 45 -1.22 -14.53 -10.32
N GLY A 46 -0.89 -15.73 -10.77
CA GLY A 46 0.49 -16.13 -11.05
C GLY A 46 1.34 -16.40 -9.81
N LEU A 47 0.77 -16.56 -8.60
CA LEU A 47 1.55 -17.06 -7.46
C LEU A 47 2.17 -18.42 -7.78
N LYS A 48 3.48 -18.58 -7.50
CA LYS A 48 4.18 -19.83 -7.75
C LYS A 48 3.65 -20.94 -6.86
N ARG A 49 3.65 -22.16 -7.40
CA ARG A 49 3.35 -23.38 -6.65
C ARG A 49 4.55 -23.77 -5.80
N VAL A 50 4.28 -24.07 -4.54
CA VAL A 50 5.25 -24.65 -3.58
C VAL A 50 5.11 -26.17 -3.57
N SER A 51 3.90 -26.68 -3.79
CA SER A 51 3.59 -28.11 -3.90
C SER A 51 2.58 -28.37 -5.03
N SER A 52 2.21 -29.64 -5.23
CA SER A 52 1.17 -30.01 -6.21
C SER A 52 -0.19 -29.36 -5.89
N THR A 53 -0.44 -29.05 -4.62
CA THR A 53 -1.72 -28.55 -4.10
C THR A 53 -1.66 -27.12 -3.58
N GLU A 54 -0.47 -26.58 -3.29
CA GLU A 54 -0.32 -25.30 -2.60
C GLU A 54 0.55 -24.31 -3.37
N THR A 55 0.17 -23.05 -3.28
CA THR A 55 0.93 -21.89 -3.76
C THR A 55 1.62 -21.19 -2.60
N VAL A 56 2.51 -20.26 -2.93
CA VAL A 56 3.04 -19.29 -1.97
C VAL A 56 1.87 -18.64 -1.21
N SER A 57 2.01 -18.54 0.11
CA SER A 57 1.01 -17.90 0.98
C SER A 57 0.92 -16.40 0.69
N LEU A 58 -0.20 -15.97 0.11
CA LEU A 58 -0.50 -14.56 -0.12
C LEU A 58 -0.52 -13.76 1.20
N TRP A 59 -1.06 -14.35 2.28
CA TRP A 59 -1.02 -13.71 3.60
C TRP A 59 0.42 -13.50 4.10
N GLY A 60 1.29 -14.50 3.92
CA GLY A 60 2.70 -14.38 4.26
C GLY A 60 3.40 -13.26 3.47
N LEU A 61 3.05 -13.12 2.18
CA LEU A 61 3.56 -12.05 1.33
C LEU A 61 3.10 -10.66 1.81
N LEU A 62 1.84 -10.52 2.21
CA LEU A 62 1.30 -9.29 2.79
C LEU A 62 2.00 -8.92 4.11
N GLN A 63 2.22 -9.89 5.00
CA GLN A 63 2.93 -9.70 6.26
C GLN A 63 4.39 -9.29 6.01
N TRP A 64 5.09 -9.96 5.09
CA TRP A 64 6.46 -9.63 4.72
C TRP A 64 6.56 -8.23 4.11
N THR A 65 5.57 -7.86 3.29
CA THR A 65 5.47 -6.54 2.66
C THR A 65 5.36 -5.45 3.71
N ASN A 66 4.49 -5.63 4.70
CA ASN A 66 4.34 -4.71 5.82
C ASN A 66 5.62 -4.61 6.67
N MET A 67 6.27 -5.73 6.97
CA MET A 67 7.56 -5.69 7.69
C MET A 67 8.63 -4.93 6.90
N SER A 68 8.73 -5.17 5.60
CA SER A 68 9.69 -4.46 4.74
C SER A 68 9.39 -2.96 4.61
N GLN A 69 8.13 -2.54 4.71
CA GLN A 69 7.79 -1.12 4.79
C GLN A 69 8.20 -0.51 6.13
N LEU A 70 7.93 -1.19 7.25
CA LEU A 70 8.32 -0.73 8.58
C LEU A 70 9.83 -0.55 8.69
N GLU A 71 10.62 -1.51 8.19
CA GLU A 71 12.08 -1.43 8.20
C GLU A 71 12.58 -0.21 7.40
N ARG A 72 12.06 -0.02 6.19
CA ARG A 72 12.38 1.16 5.36
C ARG A 72 11.97 2.46 6.05
N HIS A 73 10.83 2.48 6.73
CA HIS A 73 10.40 3.64 7.50
C HIS A 73 11.30 3.92 8.69
N HIS A 74 11.76 2.90 9.42
CA HIS A 74 12.71 3.08 10.51
C HIS A 74 14.03 3.70 10.03
N VAL A 75 14.57 3.20 8.91
CA VAL A 75 15.78 3.76 8.29
C VAL A 75 15.54 5.19 7.80
N TRP A 76 14.41 5.45 7.15
CA TRP A 76 14.04 6.79 6.70
C TRP A 76 13.90 7.76 7.88
N LYS A 77 13.24 7.35 8.96
CA LYS A 77 13.03 8.16 10.16
C LYS A 77 14.36 8.50 10.84
N GLN A 78 15.26 7.51 10.98
CA GLN A 78 16.61 7.76 11.51
C GLN A 78 17.38 8.76 10.63
N ARG A 79 17.28 8.65 9.30
CA ARG A 79 17.90 9.61 8.38
C ARG A 79 17.31 11.01 8.52
N GLN A 80 15.99 11.14 8.63
CA GLN A 80 15.34 12.43 8.87
C GLN A 80 15.76 13.05 10.20
N GLU A 81 15.82 12.26 11.27
CA GLU A 81 16.30 12.73 12.59
C GLU A 81 17.76 13.19 12.51
N HIS A 82 18.63 12.50 11.77
CA HIS A 82 20.01 12.93 11.54
C HIS A 82 20.13 14.18 10.66
N VAL A 83 19.27 14.34 9.65
CA VAL A 83 19.21 15.55 8.81
C VAL A 83 18.74 16.73 9.65
N HIS A 84 17.65 16.58 10.40
CA HIS A 84 17.16 17.61 11.30
C HIS A 84 18.14 17.94 12.44
N ALA A 85 18.88 16.96 12.97
CA ALA A 85 19.94 17.22 13.94
C ALA A 85 21.14 17.97 13.32
N LYS A 86 21.47 17.71 12.05
CA LYS A 86 22.52 18.45 11.31
C LYS A 86 22.06 19.84 10.88
N GLU A 87 20.80 20.00 10.51
CA GLU A 87 20.16 21.30 10.24
C GLU A 87 20.09 22.13 11.51
N GLN A 88 19.58 21.59 12.62
CA GLN A 88 19.61 22.27 13.92
C GLN A 88 21.04 22.60 14.36
N SER A 89 22.02 21.71 14.12
CA SER A 89 23.42 22.01 14.43
C SER A 89 24.01 23.11 13.55
N LYS A 90 23.65 23.19 12.27
CA LYS A 90 24.12 24.24 11.36
C LYS A 90 23.41 25.56 11.62
N ASP A 91 22.10 25.56 11.78
CA ASP A 91 21.31 26.75 12.03
C ASP A 91 21.56 27.30 13.43
N TRP A 92 21.72 26.48 14.47
CA TRP A 92 22.10 26.97 15.80
C TRP A 92 23.50 27.61 15.81
N TYR A 93 24.48 26.99 15.14
CA TYR A 93 25.83 27.56 15.05
C TYR A 93 25.84 28.83 14.20
N LEU A 94 25.10 28.84 13.09
CA LEU A 94 24.96 30.00 12.22
C LEU A 94 24.14 31.12 12.88
N ASP A 95 23.13 30.82 13.70
CA ASP A 95 22.30 31.81 14.38
C ASP A 95 23.00 32.40 15.60
N MET A 96 23.78 31.61 16.34
CA MET A 96 24.68 32.13 17.38
C MET A 96 25.74 33.08 16.77
N PHE A 97 26.34 32.70 15.63
CA PHE A 97 27.26 33.57 14.91
C PHE A 97 26.56 34.78 14.25
N LYS A 98 25.31 34.64 13.78
CA LYS A 98 24.52 35.76 13.25
C LYS A 98 24.10 36.73 14.35
N GLU A 99 23.78 36.27 15.56
CA GLU A 99 23.49 37.16 16.70
C GLU A 99 24.73 37.97 17.10
N GLU A 100 25.92 37.35 17.13
CA GLU A 100 27.18 38.07 17.35
C GLU A 100 27.54 38.99 16.16
N LEU A 101 27.31 38.57 14.91
CA LEU A 101 27.59 39.38 13.71
C LEU A 101 26.55 40.46 13.43
N GLN A 102 25.29 40.31 13.86
CA GLN A 102 24.24 41.34 13.76
C GLN A 102 24.52 42.52 14.70
N GLN A 103 25.26 42.32 15.79
CA GLN A 103 25.78 43.44 16.58
C GLN A 103 26.92 44.20 15.87
N ILE A 104 27.57 43.59 14.88
CA ILE A 104 28.72 44.17 14.16
C ILE A 104 28.31 44.74 12.78
N SER A 105 27.25 44.20 12.15
CA SER A 105 26.88 44.51 10.76
C SER A 105 25.57 45.31 10.65
N SER A 106 25.48 46.45 11.33
CA SER A 106 24.52 47.49 10.99
C SER A 106 25.02 48.31 9.79
N LEU A 107 25.27 47.69 8.62
CA LEU A 107 25.53 48.38 7.34
C LEU A 107 25.53 47.41 6.13
N LYS A 108 24.48 47.53 5.31
CA LYS A 108 24.35 47.24 3.86
C LYS A 108 24.41 45.79 3.29
N VAL A 109 23.29 45.50 2.60
CA VAL A 109 23.10 45.00 1.22
C VAL A 109 23.20 43.49 0.91
N ASN A 110 22.01 42.95 0.61
CA ASN A 110 21.53 42.03 -0.45
C ASN A 110 22.38 40.88 -1.01
N THR A 111 21.61 39.91 -1.55
CA THR A 111 21.91 38.75 -2.41
C THR A 111 22.29 37.48 -1.64
N SER A 112 21.77 36.28 -1.95
CA SER A 112 20.95 35.79 -3.07
C SER A 112 20.48 34.35 -2.78
N SER A 113 19.34 33.99 -3.38
CA SER A 113 18.89 32.65 -3.83
C SER A 113 19.63 31.40 -3.34
N THR A 114 18.90 30.55 -2.61
CA THR A 114 19.24 29.13 -2.45
C THR A 114 18.48 28.31 -3.47
N ILE A 115 19.24 27.59 -4.30
CA ILE A 115 18.78 26.51 -5.17
C ILE A 115 18.64 25.28 -4.28
N ASP A 116 17.41 24.86 -3.99
CA ASP A 116 17.18 23.59 -3.31
C ASP A 116 17.28 22.45 -4.31
N ASN A 117 18.36 21.67 -4.16
CA ASN A 117 18.53 20.39 -4.82
C ASN A 117 17.42 19.44 -4.34
N GLN A 118 16.51 19.13 -5.25
CA GLN A 118 15.64 17.97 -5.17
C GLN A 118 16.51 16.70 -5.10
N THR A 119 16.46 16.02 -3.95
CA THR A 119 16.65 14.57 -3.89
C THR A 119 15.36 13.97 -3.35
N ASP A 120 14.88 12.96 -4.06
CA ASP A 120 13.61 12.21 -3.97
C ASP A 120 13.44 11.41 -2.64
N ASP A 121 13.98 11.91 -1.53
CA ASP A 121 14.07 11.26 -0.21
C ASP A 121 12.99 11.73 0.79
N SER A 122 12.07 12.61 0.37
CA SER A 122 11.08 13.23 1.26
C SER A 122 9.81 12.40 1.46
N VAL A 123 9.56 11.38 0.64
CA VAL A 123 8.30 10.64 0.66
C VAL A 123 8.36 9.54 1.72
N ASN A 124 7.48 9.64 2.73
CA ASN A 124 7.35 8.62 3.77
C ASN A 124 7.02 7.25 3.13
N PRO A 125 7.86 6.21 3.32
CA PRO A 125 7.65 4.91 2.70
C PRO A 125 6.50 4.11 3.33
N LEU A 126 5.90 4.58 4.43
CA LEU A 126 4.75 3.93 5.02
C LEU A 126 3.50 4.16 4.20
N THR A 127 2.82 3.06 3.92
CA THR A 127 1.45 3.12 3.45
C THR A 127 0.51 3.33 4.63
N PRO A 128 -0.28 4.42 4.64
CA PRO A 128 -1.24 4.65 5.71
C PRO A 128 -2.18 3.46 5.87
N GLY A 129 -2.34 2.99 7.10
CA GLY A 129 -3.33 1.94 7.43
C GLY A 129 -2.96 0.50 7.06
N LEU A 130 -1.91 0.24 6.27
CA LEU A 130 -1.48 -1.13 5.96
C LEU A 130 -1.04 -1.90 7.22
N ASN A 131 -0.25 -1.25 8.08
CA ASN A 131 0.19 -1.87 9.32
C ASN A 131 -0.98 -2.13 10.29
N ALA A 132 -1.88 -1.15 10.41
CA ALA A 132 -3.04 -1.24 11.29
C ALA A 132 -3.98 -2.37 10.84
N SER A 133 -4.29 -2.45 9.54
CA SER A 133 -5.15 -3.50 8.98
C SER A 133 -4.56 -4.91 9.19
N ILE A 134 -3.25 -5.09 8.99
CA ILE A 134 -2.60 -6.38 9.25
C ILE A 134 -2.63 -6.75 10.75
N ARG A 135 -2.44 -5.78 11.64
CA ARG A 135 -2.54 -6.01 13.10
C ARG A 135 -3.95 -6.43 13.51
N ILE A 136 -4.98 -5.78 12.97
CA ILE A 136 -6.38 -6.11 13.22
C ILE A 136 -6.66 -7.55 12.79
N VAL A 137 -6.29 -7.91 11.56
CA VAL A 137 -6.53 -9.28 11.04
C VAL A 137 -5.75 -10.33 11.82
N ASN A 138 -4.51 -10.04 12.25
CA ASN A 138 -3.75 -10.95 13.10
C ASN A 138 -4.37 -11.14 14.49
N SER A 139 -5.18 -10.20 14.98
CA SER A 139 -5.88 -10.32 16.26
C SER A 139 -7.15 -11.18 16.18
N LEU A 140 -7.58 -11.56 14.96
CA LEU A 140 -8.76 -12.40 14.76
C LEU A 140 -8.46 -13.85 15.15
N LEU A 141 -8.96 -14.27 16.31
CA LEU A 141 -8.72 -15.60 16.86
C LEU A 141 -9.42 -16.71 16.07
N HIS A 142 -10.57 -16.40 15.45
CA HIS A 142 -11.39 -17.35 14.72
C HIS A 142 -10.89 -17.61 13.28
N VAL A 143 -10.04 -16.72 12.75
CA VAL A 143 -9.52 -16.82 11.37
C VAL A 143 -8.13 -17.46 11.38
N THR A 144 -8.13 -18.79 11.30
CA THR A 144 -6.92 -19.61 11.46
C THR A 144 -6.19 -19.88 10.15
N THR A 145 -6.88 -19.85 9.01
CA THR A 145 -6.28 -20.16 7.71
C THR A 145 -5.65 -18.90 7.07
N PRO A 146 -4.51 -19.03 6.37
CA PRO A 146 -3.92 -17.91 5.63
C PRO A 146 -4.90 -17.30 4.62
N GLN A 147 -5.66 -18.13 3.92
CA GLN A 147 -6.68 -17.67 2.96
C GLN A 147 -7.80 -16.90 3.65
N GLY A 148 -8.29 -17.40 4.79
CA GLY A 148 -9.28 -16.70 5.60
C GLY A 148 -8.77 -15.33 6.05
N ARG A 149 -7.48 -15.21 6.39
CA ARG A 149 -6.86 -13.94 6.77
C ARG A 149 -6.79 -12.96 5.60
N VAL A 150 -6.48 -13.43 4.39
CA VAL A 150 -6.54 -12.59 3.18
C VAL A 150 -7.95 -12.05 2.98
N ARG A 151 -8.98 -12.91 3.04
CA ARG A 151 -10.38 -12.47 2.87
C ARG A 151 -10.81 -11.48 3.95
N ALA A 152 -10.47 -11.76 5.21
CA ALA A 152 -10.74 -10.85 6.33
C ALA A 152 -10.04 -9.50 6.14
N TRP A 153 -8.80 -9.51 5.65
CA TRP A 153 -8.04 -8.30 5.34
C TRP A 153 -8.67 -7.49 4.21
N ILE A 154 -9.04 -8.12 3.08
CA ILE A 154 -9.72 -7.44 1.97
C ILE A 154 -11.01 -6.78 2.46
N ARG A 155 -11.85 -7.53 3.20
CA ARG A 155 -13.10 -7.00 3.78
C ARG A 155 -12.86 -5.82 4.70
N HIS A 156 -11.85 -5.92 5.57
CA HIS A 156 -11.47 -4.84 6.48
C HIS A 156 -11.02 -3.59 5.71
N CYS A 157 -10.19 -3.75 4.68
CA CYS A 157 -9.75 -2.67 3.82
C CYS A 157 -10.92 -2.00 3.08
N CYS A 158 -11.90 -2.80 2.59
CA CYS A 158 -13.13 -2.26 2.01
C CYS A 158 -13.95 -1.47 3.03
N ASN A 159 -14.16 -2.01 4.24
CA ASN A 159 -14.92 -1.34 5.30
C ASN A 159 -14.26 -0.02 5.78
N THR A 160 -12.95 0.11 5.60
CA THR A 160 -12.17 1.27 6.06
C THR A 160 -11.75 2.21 4.93
N HIS A 161 -12.12 1.90 3.68
CA HIS A 161 -11.77 2.68 2.49
C HIS A 161 -10.25 2.82 2.28
N LEU A 162 -9.51 1.77 2.64
CA LEU A 162 -8.05 1.74 2.59
C LEU A 162 -7.51 0.77 1.53
N LEU A 163 -8.36 0.13 0.73
CA LEU A 163 -7.95 -0.96 -0.14
C LEU A 163 -6.99 -0.48 -1.22
N SER A 164 -7.35 0.56 -1.98
CA SER A 164 -6.46 1.06 -3.04
C SER A 164 -5.16 1.63 -2.47
N SER A 165 -5.23 2.31 -1.32
CA SER A 165 -4.05 2.82 -0.62
C SER A 165 -3.13 1.68 -0.19
N CYS A 166 -3.68 0.62 0.43
CA CYS A 166 -2.92 -0.56 0.82
C CYS A 166 -2.29 -1.26 -0.39
N LEU A 167 -3.02 -1.37 -1.50
CA LEU A 167 -2.56 -2.00 -2.73
C LEU A 167 -1.50 -1.17 -3.46
N ALA A 168 -1.63 0.16 -3.51
CA ALA A 168 -0.60 1.08 -4.01
C ALA A 168 0.66 1.06 -3.11
N GLY A 169 0.46 0.88 -1.81
CA GLY A 169 1.54 0.62 -0.87
C GLY A 169 2.29 -0.67 -1.10
N ILE A 170 1.53 -1.74 -1.35
CA ILE A 170 2.07 -3.02 -1.80
C ILE A 170 2.80 -2.81 -3.12
N ASP A 171 2.30 -1.99 -4.05
CA ASP A 171 2.97 -1.61 -5.30
C ASP A 171 4.31 -0.87 -5.07
N SER A 172 4.46 -0.06 -4.02
CA SER A 172 5.75 0.54 -3.62
C SER A 172 6.77 -0.46 -3.05
N VAL A 173 6.31 -1.65 -2.65
CA VAL A 173 7.15 -2.78 -2.20
C VAL A 173 7.35 -3.79 -3.32
N MET A 174 6.34 -3.91 -4.20
CA MET A 174 6.36 -4.56 -5.51
C MET A 174 6.87 -3.60 -6.60
N HIS A 175 7.66 -2.61 -6.18
CA HIS A 175 8.31 -1.66 -7.07
C HIS A 175 9.29 -2.42 -7.96
N PRO A 176 9.55 -1.97 -9.20
CA PRO A 176 10.55 -2.58 -10.08
C PRO A 176 11.95 -2.80 -9.46
N HIS A 177 12.31 -2.10 -8.38
CA HIS A 177 13.57 -2.32 -7.64
C HIS A 177 13.57 -3.62 -6.82
N ASN A 178 12.41 -4.23 -6.59
CA ASN A 178 12.24 -5.49 -5.85
C ASN A 178 11.80 -6.64 -6.77
N GLN A 179 12.02 -6.50 -8.08
CA GLN A 179 11.66 -7.50 -9.08
C GLN A 179 12.25 -8.89 -8.78
N ALA A 180 13.43 -8.95 -8.14
CA ALA A 180 14.02 -10.20 -7.67
C ALA A 180 13.14 -10.90 -6.62
N ALA A 181 12.62 -10.16 -5.63
CA ALA A 181 11.70 -10.72 -4.63
C ALA A 181 10.37 -11.14 -5.27
N LEU A 182 9.82 -10.32 -6.17
CA LEU A 182 8.58 -10.67 -6.90
C LEU A 182 8.75 -11.92 -7.74
N SER A 183 9.88 -12.06 -8.43
CA SER A 183 10.19 -13.24 -9.23
C SER A 183 10.34 -14.51 -8.40
N THR A 184 10.52 -14.40 -7.08
CA THR A 184 10.54 -15.55 -6.16
C THR A 184 9.12 -16.04 -5.87
N TYR A 185 8.16 -15.13 -5.74
CA TYR A 185 6.78 -15.45 -5.34
C TYR A 185 5.81 -15.61 -6.51
N PHE A 186 6.08 -14.96 -7.64
CA PHE A 186 5.22 -14.95 -8.82
C PHE A 186 5.89 -15.54 -10.06
N ALA A 187 5.09 -16.15 -10.93
CA ALA A 187 5.47 -16.61 -12.24
C ALA A 187 5.64 -15.40 -13.20
N PRO A 188 6.47 -15.55 -14.26
CA PRO A 188 6.54 -14.55 -15.32
C PRO A 188 5.15 -14.31 -15.93
N GLY A 189 4.76 -13.05 -16.10
CA GLY A 189 3.43 -12.67 -16.60
C GLY A 189 2.33 -12.62 -15.53
N ALA A 190 2.66 -12.78 -14.25
CA ALA A 190 1.74 -12.49 -13.17
C ALA A 190 1.28 -11.02 -13.18
N LEU A 191 0.06 -10.78 -12.69
CA LEU A 191 -0.58 -9.46 -12.70
C LEU A 191 0.26 -8.50 -11.86
N CYS A 192 0.66 -8.92 -10.66
CA CYS A 192 1.51 -8.14 -9.78
C CYS A 192 2.92 -7.90 -10.33
N CYS A 193 3.35 -8.56 -11.41
CA CYS A 193 4.64 -8.29 -12.04
C CYS A 193 4.54 -7.30 -13.22
N ASP A 194 3.37 -7.16 -13.83
CA ASP A 194 3.14 -6.29 -14.98
C ASP A 194 2.69 -4.89 -14.53
N VAL A 195 3.44 -3.85 -14.94
CA VAL A 195 3.20 -2.45 -14.50
C VAL A 195 1.83 -1.96 -14.94
N ASP A 196 1.47 -2.19 -16.21
CA ASP A 196 0.22 -1.70 -16.78
C ASP A 196 -0.98 -2.40 -16.13
N MET A 197 -0.87 -3.71 -15.91
CA MET A 197 -1.93 -4.48 -15.23
C MET A 197 -2.10 -4.06 -13.76
N ARG A 198 -1.00 -3.75 -13.05
CA ARG A 198 -1.07 -3.23 -11.68
C ARG A 198 -1.75 -1.87 -11.61
N GLU A 199 -1.42 -0.95 -12.52
CA GLU A 199 -2.06 0.37 -12.55
C GLU A 199 -3.57 0.24 -12.77
N ILE A 200 -3.99 -0.63 -13.70
CA ILE A 200 -5.41 -0.94 -13.91
C ILE A 200 -6.04 -1.54 -12.65
N PHE A 201 -5.37 -2.47 -11.97
CA PHE A 201 -5.86 -3.08 -10.74
C PHE A 201 -6.07 -2.07 -9.61
N VAL A 202 -5.09 -1.20 -9.37
CA VAL A 202 -5.17 -0.13 -8.37
C VAL A 202 -6.26 0.87 -8.75
N GLY A 203 -6.36 1.24 -10.03
CA GLY A 203 -7.42 2.11 -10.53
C GLY A 203 -8.83 1.53 -10.30
N LEU A 204 -9.04 0.25 -10.58
CA LEU A 204 -10.30 -0.44 -10.33
C LEU A 204 -10.65 -0.46 -8.83
N THR A 205 -9.70 -0.83 -7.98
CA THR A 205 -9.92 -0.90 -6.53
C THR A 205 -10.12 0.48 -5.88
N SER A 206 -9.62 1.56 -6.47
CA SER A 206 -9.91 2.94 -6.02
C SER A 206 -11.40 3.30 -6.11
N THR A 207 -12.15 2.61 -6.97
CA THR A 207 -13.61 2.77 -7.05
C THR A 207 -14.28 2.22 -5.79
N LEU A 208 -13.74 1.13 -5.23
CA LEU A 208 -14.27 0.48 -4.04
C LEU A 208 -14.10 1.32 -2.79
N ASP A 209 -13.01 2.08 -2.68
CA ASP A 209 -12.79 2.99 -1.55
C ASP A 209 -13.83 4.10 -1.47
N ARG A 210 -14.63 4.34 -2.52
CA ARG A 210 -15.73 5.31 -2.51
C ARG A 210 -17.06 4.74 -2.00
N LEU A 211 -17.15 3.41 -1.88
CA LEU A 211 -18.37 2.70 -1.53
C LEU A 211 -18.35 2.30 -0.05
N GLN A 212 -19.50 2.35 0.62
CA GLN A 212 -19.62 1.95 2.02
C GLN A 212 -19.94 0.47 2.14
N PHE A 213 -19.14 -0.24 2.92
CA PHE A 213 -19.32 -1.66 3.20
C PHE A 213 -19.50 -1.92 4.69
N GLY A 214 -20.32 -2.93 4.99
CA GLY A 214 -20.58 -3.42 6.35
C GLY A 214 -20.22 -4.90 6.50
N PHE A 215 -19.09 -5.34 5.92
CA PHE A 215 -18.72 -6.76 5.96
C PHE A 215 -18.35 -7.21 7.37
N THR A 216 -18.77 -8.42 7.74
CA THR A 216 -18.25 -9.08 8.93
C THR A 216 -16.86 -9.65 8.64
N ILE A 217 -15.86 -9.25 9.43
CA ILE A 217 -14.45 -9.66 9.22
C ILE A 217 -14.07 -10.96 9.93
N ASP A 218 -14.86 -11.39 10.92
CA ASP A 218 -14.58 -12.56 11.78
C ASP A 218 -15.06 -13.89 11.19
N VAL A 219 -15.77 -13.84 10.06
CA VAL A 219 -16.44 -15.01 9.49
C VAL A 219 -15.62 -15.57 8.32
N CYS A 220 -15.22 -16.83 8.43
CA CYS A 220 -14.35 -17.53 7.47
C CYS A 220 -15.00 -17.92 6.13
N ILE A 221 -16.13 -17.32 5.76
CA ILE A 221 -16.80 -17.62 4.47
C ILE A 221 -15.96 -17.06 3.32
#